data_AF-A0A2R6CF95-F1
#
_entry.id   AF-A0A2R6CF95-F1
#
_cell.length_a   1.000
_cell.length_b   1.000
_cell.length_c   1.000
_cell.angle_alpha   90.00
_cell.angle_beta   90.00
_cell.angle_gamma   90.00
#
_symmetry.space_group_name_H-M   'P 1'
#
loop_
_entity.id
_entity.type
_entity.pdbx_description
1 polymer ?
#
loop_
_entity_poly.entity_id
_entity_poly.type
_entity_poly.pdbx_seq_one_letter_code
_entity_poly.pdbx_strand_id
1 'polypeptide(L)'
;MRRRQVLIGVGAAVAVGGLAGSLRDESETTNLEGDAPTLAAAGSPETICAAEPEVDPGIYAIDEPAFGTDWKGHAVGDRYANDGRMGENWTVIGIERDGDARAYPVPVLWYHEIVNDEFGGPVLITYCQICRSGLVARRQVDGSPTRFEVSGQLWEPPREYTSASVARDRVRGVAERGGESVRIFNSGNLVLLDRTTGSFWSQLLARAICGPASGDRLSIVPTTIATWGEWRTEHPGGEVLLPPPHSGTVE
;
A
#
# COMPACT_ATOMS: atom_id res chain seq x y z
N MET A 1 47.31 -43.65 -20.74
CA MET A 1 46.80 -43.52 -19.36
C MET A 1 47.47 -42.33 -18.68
N ARG A 2 46.71 -41.28 -18.37
CA ARG A 2 47.21 -40.01 -17.82
C ARG A 2 47.61 -40.19 -16.35
N ARG A 3 48.86 -39.86 -16.00
CA ARG A 3 49.28 -39.52 -14.63
C ARG A 3 49.80 -38.09 -14.62
N ARG A 4 49.17 -37.26 -13.78
CA ARG A 4 49.62 -35.92 -13.38
C ARG A 4 50.89 -36.01 -12.53
N GLN A 5 51.66 -34.92 -12.55
CA GLN A 5 52.54 -34.31 -11.52
C GLN A 5 53.63 -33.52 -12.29
N VAL A 6 54.15 -32.33 -11.95
CA VAL A 6 54.15 -31.54 -10.71
C VAL A 6 54.78 -30.14 -11.00
N LEU A 7 54.35 -29.13 -10.22
CA LEU A 7 54.94 -27.84 -9.80
C LEU A 7 55.90 -27.01 -10.69
N ILE A 8 55.69 -25.68 -10.65
CA ILE A 8 56.62 -24.58 -10.26
C ILE A 8 55.77 -23.29 -10.40
N GLY A 9 55.70 -22.30 -9.52
CA GLY A 9 56.38 -22.01 -8.26
C GLY A 9 56.01 -20.58 -7.82
N VAL A 10 56.12 -20.36 -6.51
CA VAL A 10 56.51 -19.11 -5.80
C VAL A 10 55.69 -17.83 -6.03
N GLY A 11 55.09 -17.33 -4.94
CA GLY A 11 54.56 -15.97 -4.85
C GLY A 11 54.17 -15.60 -3.42
N ALA A 12 55.18 -15.20 -2.63
CA ALA A 12 55.21 -14.53 -1.34
C ALA A 12 53.91 -14.21 -0.56
N ALA A 13 53.96 -14.54 0.72
CA ALA A 13 53.06 -14.08 1.77
C ALA A 13 53.16 -12.55 1.98
N VAL A 14 52.01 -11.91 2.20
CA VAL A 14 51.89 -10.70 3.01
C VAL A 14 50.81 -10.96 4.05
N ALA A 15 51.24 -10.99 5.31
CA ALA A 15 50.36 -11.02 6.46
C ALA A 15 49.79 -9.61 6.68
N VAL A 16 48.47 -9.51 6.79
CA VAL A 16 47.80 -8.37 7.43
C VAL A 16 46.96 -8.93 8.58
N GLY A 17 47.14 -8.32 9.73
CA GLY A 17 46.82 -8.83 11.05
C GLY A 17 45.37 -9.25 11.26
N GLY A 18 45.23 -10.31 12.06
CA GLY A 18 43.95 -10.71 12.63
C GLY A 18 43.41 -9.63 13.55
N LEU A 19 42.23 -9.13 13.21
CA LEU A 19 41.26 -8.68 14.18
C LEU A 19 40.34 -9.87 14.42
N ALA A 20 40.46 -10.45 15.62
CA ALA A 20 39.53 -11.44 16.14
C ALA A 20 38.16 -10.75 16.34
N GLY A 21 37.36 -10.68 15.27
CA GLY A 21 35.92 -10.58 15.39
C GLY A 21 35.41 -12.00 15.61
N SER A 22 34.90 -12.29 16.81
CA SER A 22 34.14 -13.51 17.05
C SER A 22 33.00 -13.55 16.04
N LEU A 23 33.10 -14.43 15.04
CA LEU A 23 31.95 -14.86 14.27
C LEU A 23 31.01 -15.51 15.29
N ARG A 24 30.00 -14.76 15.73
CA ARG A 24 28.87 -15.36 16.42
C ARG A 24 28.20 -16.25 15.40
N ASP A 25 28.10 -17.51 15.78
CA ASP A 25 27.43 -18.57 15.04
C ASP A 25 25.99 -18.12 14.72
N GLU A 26 25.71 -17.79 13.45
CA GLU A 26 24.36 -17.55 12.95
C GLU A 26 23.68 -18.92 12.73
N SER A 27 23.50 -19.66 13.80
CA SER A 27 22.83 -20.98 13.79
C SER A 27 21.60 -21.05 14.70
N GLU A 28 21.10 -19.92 15.21
CA GLU A 28 19.74 -19.88 15.74
C GLU A 28 18.73 -19.77 14.58
N THR A 29 18.54 -20.88 13.87
CA THR A 29 17.27 -21.14 13.20
C THR A 29 16.21 -21.21 14.29
N THR A 30 15.49 -20.11 14.49
CA THR A 30 14.33 -20.11 15.37
C THR A 30 13.34 -21.12 14.80
N ASN A 31 13.11 -22.22 15.51
CA ASN A 31 12.11 -23.21 15.13
C ASN A 31 10.74 -22.51 15.10
N LEU A 32 10.24 -22.21 13.90
CA LEU A 32 8.87 -21.75 13.64
C LEU A 32 7.87 -22.91 13.74
N GLU A 33 8.03 -23.79 14.73
CA GLU A 33 7.16 -24.96 14.97
C GLU A 33 6.05 -24.66 15.99
N GLY A 34 5.61 -23.40 16.06
CA GLY A 34 4.33 -23.01 16.65
C GLY A 34 3.41 -22.52 15.54
N ASP A 35 2.09 -22.70 15.69
CA ASP A 35 1.10 -22.16 14.74
C ASP A 35 1.36 -20.66 14.51
N ALA A 36 1.98 -20.33 13.38
CA ALA A 36 2.25 -18.95 13.03
C ALA A 36 0.90 -18.22 12.96
N PRO A 37 0.77 -17.02 13.57
CA PRO A 37 -0.47 -16.27 13.51
C PRO A 37 -0.89 -16.07 12.06
N THR A 38 -2.19 -16.21 11.78
CA THR A 38 -2.72 -15.94 10.43
C THR A 38 -2.40 -14.49 10.03
N LEU A 39 -2.38 -14.21 8.72
CA LEU A 39 -2.17 -12.83 8.24
C LEU A 39 -3.11 -11.84 8.94
N ALA A 40 -4.36 -12.22 9.21
CA ALA A 40 -5.32 -11.35 9.88
C ALA A 40 -5.06 -11.14 11.38
N ALA A 41 -4.44 -12.11 12.07
CA ALA A 41 -4.19 -12.03 13.52
C ALA A 41 -3.08 -11.03 13.89
N ALA A 42 -2.35 -10.52 12.90
CA ALA A 42 -1.33 -9.49 13.09
C ALA A 42 -1.89 -8.06 12.97
N GLY A 43 -3.21 -7.87 12.88
CA GLY A 43 -3.81 -6.55 12.70
C GLY A 43 -4.05 -5.72 13.95
N SER A 44 -4.62 -4.53 13.75
CA SER A 44 -5.28 -3.69 14.73
C SER A 44 -6.74 -3.50 14.30
N PRO A 45 -7.71 -4.08 15.04
CA PRO A 45 -7.52 -4.91 16.24
C PRO A 45 -6.80 -6.23 15.94
N GLU A 46 -6.20 -6.85 16.97
CA GLU A 46 -5.45 -8.13 16.85
C GLU A 46 -6.29 -9.29 16.29
N THR A 47 -7.61 -9.13 16.23
CA THR A 47 -8.55 -10.09 15.67
C THR A 47 -9.40 -9.47 14.58
N ILE A 48 -8.77 -8.97 13.49
CA ILE A 48 -9.45 -8.40 12.31
C ILE A 48 -10.67 -9.23 11.90
N CYS A 49 -10.52 -10.56 11.78
CA CYS A 49 -11.62 -11.43 11.31
C CYS A 49 -12.80 -11.56 12.29
N ALA A 50 -12.61 -11.20 13.56
CA ALA A 50 -13.67 -11.20 14.56
C ALA A 50 -14.18 -9.78 14.88
N ALA A 51 -13.52 -8.76 14.34
CA ALA A 51 -13.89 -7.38 14.52
C ALA A 51 -14.90 -6.96 13.46
N GLU A 52 -15.93 -6.25 13.89
CA GLU A 52 -16.83 -5.58 12.95
C GLU A 52 -16.10 -4.39 12.29
N PRO A 53 -16.47 -4.02 11.05
CA PRO A 53 -16.02 -2.76 10.47
C PRO A 53 -16.40 -1.57 11.36
N GLU A 54 -15.57 -0.53 11.36
CA GLU A 54 -15.92 0.71 12.04
C GLU A 54 -17.16 1.34 11.39
N VAL A 55 -18.13 1.78 12.19
CA VAL A 55 -19.42 2.31 11.69
C VAL A 55 -19.21 3.59 10.88
N ASP A 56 -18.27 4.43 11.29
CA ASP A 56 -17.88 5.64 10.58
C ASP A 56 -16.36 5.83 10.69
N PRO A 57 -15.56 5.35 9.71
CA PRO A 57 -14.12 5.51 9.73
C PRO A 57 -13.68 6.96 9.49
N GLY A 58 -14.58 7.86 9.08
CA GLY A 58 -14.26 9.25 8.69
C GLY A 58 -13.44 9.37 7.40
N ILE A 59 -13.25 8.26 6.67
CA ILE A 59 -12.55 8.17 5.39
C ILE A 59 -13.47 7.45 4.42
N TYR A 60 -13.97 8.17 3.43
CA TYR A 60 -15.02 7.71 2.55
C TYR A 60 -14.46 7.44 1.15
N ALA A 61 -14.73 6.24 0.63
CA ALA A 61 -14.32 5.86 -0.71
C ALA A 61 -15.01 6.75 -1.77
N ILE A 62 -14.32 7.03 -2.87
CA ILE A 62 -14.92 7.63 -4.06
C ILE A 62 -15.54 6.52 -4.90
N ASP A 63 -16.85 6.55 -5.04
CA ASP A 63 -17.64 5.55 -5.77
C ASP A 63 -18.12 6.02 -7.14
N GLU A 64 -18.18 7.34 -7.33
CA GLU A 64 -18.59 7.98 -8.57
C GLU A 64 -17.50 8.99 -8.98
N PRO A 65 -16.33 8.52 -9.44
CA PRO A 65 -15.24 9.41 -9.81
C PRO A 65 -15.59 10.25 -11.05
N ALA A 66 -15.33 11.55 -10.95
CA ALA A 66 -15.40 12.48 -12.07
C ALA A 66 -13.98 12.87 -12.50
N PHE A 67 -13.81 13.10 -13.80
CA PHE A 67 -12.51 13.38 -14.40
C PHE A 67 -12.56 14.66 -15.24
N GLY A 68 -11.42 15.32 -15.37
CA GLY A 68 -11.20 16.47 -16.25
C GLY A 68 -9.76 16.52 -16.74
N THR A 69 -9.43 17.43 -17.64
CA THR A 69 -8.04 17.58 -18.13
C THR A 69 -7.12 18.28 -17.12
N ASP A 70 -7.69 19.08 -16.23
CA ASP A 70 -7.05 19.70 -15.07
C ASP A 70 -8.13 20.08 -14.03
N TRP A 71 -7.75 20.78 -12.96
CA TRP A 71 -8.70 21.30 -11.96
C TRP A 71 -9.16 22.75 -12.25
N LYS A 72 -8.76 23.33 -13.38
CA LYS A 72 -9.01 24.74 -13.67
C LYS A 72 -10.49 24.97 -13.94
N GLY A 73 -11.10 25.88 -13.18
CA GLY A 73 -12.52 26.20 -13.31
C GLY A 73 -13.45 25.23 -12.58
N HIS A 74 -12.89 24.24 -11.87
CA HIS A 74 -13.64 23.37 -10.97
C HIS A 74 -13.59 23.92 -9.54
N ALA A 75 -14.71 23.79 -8.82
CA ALA A 75 -14.73 24.06 -7.38
C ALA A 75 -13.90 23.00 -6.66
N VAL A 76 -12.86 23.41 -5.94
CA VAL A 76 -11.97 22.52 -5.17
C VAL A 76 -11.94 23.00 -3.73
N GLY A 77 -12.22 22.11 -2.79
CA GLY A 77 -12.17 22.44 -1.37
C GLY A 77 -10.73 22.62 -0.87
N ASP A 78 -10.54 23.53 0.10
CA ASP A 78 -9.24 23.90 0.67
C ASP A 78 -8.43 22.70 1.17
N ARG A 79 -9.11 21.64 1.63
CA ARG A 79 -8.44 20.42 2.10
C ARG A 79 -7.62 19.74 0.99
N TYR A 80 -8.00 19.88 -0.27
CA TYR A 80 -7.27 19.30 -1.40
C TYR A 80 -6.26 20.28 -2.00
N ALA A 81 -6.63 21.56 -2.13
CA ALA A 81 -5.78 22.60 -2.70
C ALA A 81 -6.18 23.98 -2.14
N ASN A 82 -5.25 24.69 -1.49
CA ASN A 82 -5.52 26.02 -0.93
C ASN A 82 -5.88 27.09 -1.99
N ASP A 83 -5.40 26.95 -3.23
CA ASP A 83 -5.67 27.87 -4.34
C ASP A 83 -6.56 27.25 -5.42
N GLY A 84 -7.12 26.07 -5.14
CA GLY A 84 -7.96 25.29 -6.05
C GLY A 84 -7.24 24.74 -7.29
N ARG A 85 -5.89 24.73 -7.32
CA ARG A 85 -5.11 24.28 -8.47
C ARG A 85 -4.24 23.09 -8.14
N MET A 86 -3.96 22.28 -9.16
CA MET A 86 -2.95 21.22 -9.05
C MET A 86 -1.55 21.81 -9.18
N GLY A 87 -0.69 21.50 -8.22
CA GLY A 87 0.74 21.77 -8.34
C GLY A 87 1.40 20.82 -9.33
N GLU A 88 2.31 21.34 -10.17
CA GLU A 88 3.05 20.55 -11.16
C GLU A 88 3.91 19.44 -10.51
N ASN A 89 4.34 19.64 -9.26
CA ASN A 89 5.16 18.68 -8.50
C ASN A 89 4.33 17.67 -7.69
N TRP A 90 3.01 17.70 -7.79
CA TRP A 90 2.15 16.79 -7.03
C TRP A 90 2.27 15.38 -7.54
N THR A 91 2.43 14.42 -6.63
CA THR A 91 2.46 13.00 -6.99
C THR A 91 1.09 12.54 -7.44
N VAL A 92 1.05 11.84 -8.56
CA VAL A 92 -0.12 11.14 -9.08
C VAL A 92 0.18 9.65 -9.22
N ILE A 93 -0.84 8.83 -9.01
CA ILE A 93 -0.85 7.45 -9.50
C ILE A 93 -1.47 7.49 -10.89
N GLY A 94 -0.73 7.11 -11.91
CA GLY A 94 -1.18 7.05 -13.29
C GLY A 94 -1.50 5.62 -13.73
N ILE A 95 -2.54 5.47 -14.53
CA ILE A 95 -2.86 4.23 -15.24
C ILE A 95 -3.13 4.52 -16.72
N GLU A 96 -2.77 3.55 -17.55
CA GLU A 96 -2.91 3.63 -19.00
C GLU A 96 -3.63 2.40 -19.53
N ARG A 97 -4.47 2.59 -20.54
CA ARG A 97 -5.18 1.50 -21.19
C ARG A 97 -5.68 1.87 -22.56
N ASP A 98 -5.38 1.03 -23.55
CA ASP A 98 -5.88 1.17 -24.92
C ASP A 98 -5.64 2.56 -25.54
N GLY A 99 -4.59 3.26 -25.08
CA GLY A 99 -4.23 4.62 -25.51
C GLY A 99 -4.79 5.75 -24.64
N ASP A 100 -5.75 5.45 -23.75
CA ASP A 100 -6.28 6.39 -22.77
C ASP A 100 -5.43 6.38 -21.49
N ALA A 101 -5.46 7.49 -20.75
CA ALA A 101 -4.68 7.66 -19.52
C ALA A 101 -5.48 8.40 -18.45
N ARG A 102 -5.38 7.94 -17.19
CA ARG A 102 -5.98 8.59 -16.02
C ARG A 102 -4.97 8.76 -14.90
N ALA A 103 -5.00 9.93 -14.25
CA ALA A 103 -4.22 10.23 -13.05
C ALA A 103 -5.10 10.38 -11.81
N TYR A 104 -4.62 9.84 -10.69
CA TYR A 104 -5.23 9.92 -9.37
C TYR A 104 -4.29 10.67 -8.44
N PRO A 105 -4.58 11.94 -8.11
CA PRO A 105 -3.69 12.73 -7.26
C PRO A 105 -3.61 12.18 -5.84
N VAL A 106 -2.38 11.97 -5.35
CA VAL A 106 -2.16 11.52 -3.96
C VAL A 106 -2.82 12.44 -2.94
N PRO A 107 -2.89 13.79 -3.10
CA PRO A 107 -3.64 14.64 -2.19
C PRO A 107 -5.14 14.30 -2.07
N VAL A 108 -5.78 13.79 -3.13
CA VAL A 108 -7.17 13.30 -3.05
C VAL A 108 -7.20 11.94 -2.36
N LEU A 109 -6.32 11.02 -2.78
CA LEU A 109 -6.21 9.68 -2.21
C LEU A 109 -5.82 9.70 -0.72
N TRP A 110 -5.16 10.75 -0.24
CA TRP A 110 -4.82 10.94 1.16
C TRP A 110 -6.08 11.02 2.06
N TYR A 111 -7.17 11.59 1.55
CA TYR A 111 -8.41 11.76 2.32
C TYR A 111 -9.49 10.71 2.03
N HIS A 112 -9.35 9.97 0.93
CA HIS A 112 -10.37 9.01 0.48
C HIS A 112 -9.88 7.57 0.47
N GLU A 113 -8.55 7.36 0.37
CA GLU A 113 -7.82 6.09 0.36
C GLU A 113 -8.24 5.06 -0.69
N ILE A 114 -9.41 5.20 -1.31
CA ILE A 114 -10.05 4.26 -2.23
C ILE A 114 -10.82 5.05 -3.30
N VAL A 115 -10.62 4.68 -4.55
CA VAL A 115 -11.46 5.05 -5.69
C VAL A 115 -11.91 3.77 -6.39
N ASN A 116 -13.22 3.56 -6.46
CA ASN A 116 -13.84 2.47 -7.22
C ASN A 116 -14.20 2.99 -8.62
N ASP A 117 -13.24 2.93 -9.53
CA ASP A 117 -13.37 3.47 -10.89
C ASP A 117 -13.78 2.39 -11.92
N GLU A 118 -14.21 2.86 -13.09
CA GLU A 118 -14.43 2.11 -14.33
C GLU A 118 -13.51 2.67 -15.44
N PHE A 119 -12.43 1.94 -15.74
CA PHE A 119 -11.45 2.31 -16.77
C PHE A 119 -11.05 1.10 -17.62
N GLY A 120 -11.77 0.90 -18.73
CA GLY A 120 -11.77 -0.35 -19.49
C GLY A 120 -12.29 -1.55 -18.66
N GLY A 121 -13.07 -1.25 -17.63
CA GLY A 121 -13.64 -2.19 -16.67
C GLY A 121 -13.28 -1.86 -15.21
N PRO A 122 -13.74 -2.70 -14.26
CA PRO A 122 -13.71 -2.40 -12.83
C PRO A 122 -12.27 -2.33 -12.31
N VAL A 123 -11.88 -1.17 -11.80
CA VAL A 123 -10.55 -0.93 -11.22
C VAL A 123 -10.65 -0.29 -9.84
N LEU A 124 -9.83 -0.77 -8.91
CA LEU A 124 -9.61 -0.23 -7.58
C LEU A 124 -8.31 0.56 -7.63
N ILE A 125 -8.35 1.82 -7.20
CA ILE A 125 -7.17 2.61 -6.86
C ILE A 125 -7.20 2.79 -5.36
N THR A 126 -6.13 2.42 -4.66
CA THR A 126 -6.07 2.56 -3.21
C THR A 126 -4.72 3.04 -2.72
N TYR A 127 -4.72 3.85 -1.66
CA TYR A 127 -3.53 4.46 -1.08
C TYR A 127 -3.60 4.40 0.45
N CYS A 128 -2.62 3.74 1.06
CA CYS A 128 -2.44 3.78 2.52
C CYS A 128 -1.64 5.03 2.90
N GLN A 129 -2.26 6.01 3.57
CA GLN A 129 -1.55 7.23 3.99
C GLN A 129 -0.39 6.95 4.97
N ILE A 130 -0.55 5.94 5.83
CA ILE A 130 0.43 5.60 6.87
C ILE A 130 1.68 4.98 6.22
N CYS A 131 1.44 4.14 5.23
CA CYS A 131 2.45 3.39 4.49
C CYS A 131 3.07 4.19 3.35
N ARG A 132 2.37 5.24 2.90
CA ARG A 132 2.64 6.00 1.67
C ARG A 132 2.75 5.09 0.43
N SER A 133 1.88 4.09 0.36
CA SER A 133 1.89 3.07 -0.70
C SER A 133 0.57 3.07 -1.46
N GLY A 134 0.67 3.27 -2.78
CA GLY A 134 -0.43 3.11 -3.72
C GLY A 134 -0.48 1.72 -4.33
N LEU A 135 -1.68 1.20 -4.58
CA LEU A 135 -1.91 -0.04 -5.30
C LEU A 135 -3.11 0.14 -6.23
N VAL A 136 -2.99 -0.40 -7.44
CA VAL A 136 -4.12 -0.49 -8.38
C VAL A 136 -4.34 -1.95 -8.74
N ALA A 137 -5.59 -2.37 -8.70
CA ALA A 137 -5.97 -3.74 -9.03
C ALA A 137 -7.34 -3.79 -9.71
N ARG A 138 -7.63 -4.89 -10.40
CA ARG A 138 -9.00 -5.18 -10.84
C ARG A 138 -9.85 -5.51 -9.63
N ARG A 139 -10.98 -4.83 -9.46
CA ARG A 139 -11.94 -5.08 -8.38
C ARG A 139 -12.93 -6.18 -8.75
N GLN A 140 -12.40 -7.34 -9.14
CA GLN A 140 -13.17 -8.53 -9.45
C GLN A 140 -12.94 -9.59 -8.39
N VAL A 141 -14.01 -10.02 -7.74
CA VAL A 141 -14.05 -11.09 -6.73
C VAL A 141 -15.08 -12.11 -7.21
N ASP A 142 -14.71 -13.39 -7.26
CA ASP A 142 -15.54 -14.46 -7.84
C ASP A 142 -16.11 -14.15 -9.23
N GLY A 143 -15.31 -13.48 -10.07
CA GLY A 143 -15.69 -13.11 -11.44
C GLY A 143 -16.72 -11.97 -11.54
N SER A 144 -17.11 -11.36 -10.42
CA SER A 144 -18.04 -10.24 -10.37
C SER A 144 -17.34 -8.96 -9.89
N PRO A 145 -17.70 -7.78 -10.43
CA PRO A 145 -17.21 -6.52 -9.90
C PRO A 145 -17.68 -6.31 -8.47
N THR A 146 -16.80 -5.83 -7.61
CA THR A 146 -17.16 -5.33 -6.28
C THR A 146 -16.71 -3.89 -6.09
N ARG A 147 -17.16 -3.28 -4.99
CA ARG A 147 -16.72 -1.97 -4.49
C ARG A 147 -16.05 -2.18 -3.14
N PHE A 148 -14.99 -1.42 -2.91
CA PHE A 148 -14.24 -1.45 -1.67
C PHE A 148 -14.51 -0.20 -0.83
N GLU A 149 -14.50 -0.37 0.49
CA GLU A 149 -14.61 0.67 1.50
C GLU A 149 -13.43 0.59 2.48
N VAL A 150 -13.22 1.66 3.24
CA VAL A 150 -12.25 1.68 4.33
C VAL A 150 -12.88 0.96 5.52
N SER A 151 -12.23 -0.08 6.05
CA SER A 151 -12.77 -0.85 7.17
C SER A 151 -12.61 -0.19 8.55
N GLY A 152 -11.73 0.82 8.65
CA GLY A 152 -11.25 1.37 9.92
C GLY A 152 -10.18 0.52 10.61
N GLN A 153 -9.80 -0.63 10.04
CA GLN A 153 -8.84 -1.57 10.60
C GLN A 153 -7.48 -1.49 9.88
N LEU A 154 -6.42 -1.92 10.55
CA LEU A 154 -5.05 -1.92 10.03
C LEU A 154 -4.42 -3.31 10.11
N TRP A 155 -3.66 -3.71 9.11
CA TRP A 155 -2.91 -4.96 9.08
C TRP A 155 -1.44 -4.72 9.42
N GLU A 156 -0.86 -5.42 10.38
CA GLU A 156 0.58 -5.29 10.68
C GLU A 156 1.36 -6.51 10.17
N PRO A 157 2.64 -6.33 9.78
CA PRO A 157 3.49 -7.47 9.46
C PRO A 157 3.72 -8.33 10.70
N PRO A 158 3.89 -9.67 10.55
CA PRO A 158 4.17 -10.56 11.67
C PRO A 158 5.39 -10.11 12.51
N ARG A 159 5.31 -10.34 13.83
CA ARG A 159 6.30 -9.85 14.80
C ARG A 159 7.70 -10.36 14.54
N GLU A 160 7.86 -11.51 13.89
CA GLU A 160 9.16 -12.08 13.54
C GLU A 160 9.93 -11.13 12.62
N TYR A 161 9.24 -10.48 11.67
CA TYR A 161 9.84 -9.52 10.72
C TYR A 161 10.22 -8.19 11.37
N THR A 162 9.67 -7.87 12.54
CA THR A 162 9.92 -6.61 13.25
C THR A 162 10.71 -6.80 14.54
N SER A 163 10.91 -8.05 15.00
CA SER A 163 11.56 -8.44 16.26
C SER A 163 12.90 -7.73 16.51
N ALA A 164 13.77 -7.71 15.51
CA ALA A 164 15.08 -7.07 15.55
C ALA A 164 15.02 -5.54 15.69
N SER A 165 13.96 -4.93 15.19
CA SER A 165 13.73 -3.48 15.23
C SER A 165 12.96 -3.07 16.50
N VAL A 166 12.05 -3.91 17.00
CA VAL A 166 11.38 -3.77 18.31
C VAL A 166 12.37 -3.93 19.45
N ALA A 167 13.23 -4.95 19.42
CA ALA A 167 14.28 -5.17 20.42
C ALA A 167 15.30 -4.02 20.50
N ARG A 168 15.35 -3.17 19.46
CA ARG A 168 16.21 -1.99 19.39
C ARG A 168 15.46 -0.66 19.51
N ASP A 169 14.15 -0.70 19.77
CA ASP A 169 13.27 0.47 19.87
C ASP A 169 13.34 1.39 18.62
N ARG A 170 13.41 0.74 17.45
CA ARG A 170 13.57 1.38 16.13
C ARG A 170 12.29 1.38 15.27
N VAL A 171 11.23 0.69 15.69
CA VAL A 171 9.90 0.76 15.03
C VAL A 171 9.00 1.64 15.87
N ARG A 172 8.61 2.79 15.35
CA ARG A 172 7.61 3.67 15.94
C ARG A 172 6.77 4.29 14.82
N GLY A 173 5.47 3.97 14.78
CA GLY A 173 4.50 4.73 14.00
C GLY A 173 4.05 5.95 14.81
N VAL A 174 4.13 7.14 14.24
CA VAL A 174 3.62 8.36 14.88
C VAL A 174 2.29 8.70 14.22
N ALA A 175 1.19 8.52 14.95
CA ALA A 175 -0.11 9.08 14.59
C ALA A 175 -0.61 9.91 15.76
N GLU A 176 -0.89 11.18 15.52
CA GLU A 176 -1.46 12.09 16.50
C GLU A 176 -2.98 12.11 16.31
N ARG A 177 -3.73 11.69 17.33
CA ARG A 177 -5.21 11.84 17.34
C ARG A 177 -5.65 12.35 18.70
N GLY A 178 -5.92 13.66 18.79
CA GLY A 178 -6.54 14.31 19.94
C GLY A 178 -5.61 14.45 21.14
N GLY A 179 -5.27 15.69 21.48
CA GLY A 179 -4.38 16.02 22.59
C GLY A 179 -4.92 15.53 23.94
N GLU A 180 -4.29 14.49 24.47
CA GLU A 180 -3.94 14.32 25.89
C GLU A 180 -3.09 13.07 26.15
N SER A 181 -2.83 12.24 25.13
CA SER A 181 -1.71 11.29 25.16
C SER A 181 -1.25 10.94 23.74
N VAL A 182 0.03 11.14 23.45
CA VAL A 182 0.65 10.56 22.25
C VAL A 182 0.67 9.05 22.45
N ARG A 183 -0.30 8.34 21.90
CA ARG A 183 -0.25 6.88 21.80
C ARG A 183 0.58 6.54 20.59
N ILE A 184 1.72 5.88 20.81
CA ILE A 184 2.52 5.27 19.75
C ILE A 184 1.72 4.04 19.29
N PHE A 185 1.11 4.12 18.12
CA PHE A 185 0.47 2.97 17.49
C PHE A 185 1.47 2.26 16.60
N ASN A 186 1.33 0.94 16.49
CA ASN A 186 2.05 0.19 15.47
C ASN A 186 1.58 0.63 14.08
N SER A 187 2.55 0.69 13.18
CA SER A 187 2.40 1.00 11.76
C SER A 187 1.76 -0.19 11.04
N GLY A 188 0.47 -0.10 10.74
CA GLY A 188 -0.24 -1.07 9.92
C GLY A 188 -0.59 -0.54 8.53
N ASN A 189 -1.02 -1.45 7.67
CA ASN A 189 -1.48 -1.21 6.31
C ASN A 189 -3.01 -1.20 6.26
N LEU A 190 -3.56 -0.37 5.39
CA LEU A 190 -4.99 -0.27 5.17
C LEU A 190 -5.63 -1.64 4.92
N VAL A 191 -6.68 -1.95 5.68
CA VAL A 191 -7.58 -3.09 5.42
C VAL A 191 -8.83 -2.57 4.71
N LEU A 192 -9.11 -3.14 3.54
CA LEU A 192 -10.27 -2.80 2.72
C LEU A 192 -11.44 -3.72 3.10
N LEU A 193 -12.66 -3.19 3.08
CA LEU A 193 -13.89 -3.96 3.16
C LEU A 193 -14.47 -4.15 1.76
N ASP A 194 -14.66 -5.39 1.35
CA ASP A 194 -15.41 -5.75 0.14
C ASP A 194 -16.91 -5.72 0.44
N ARG A 195 -17.65 -4.78 -0.16
CA ARG A 195 -19.09 -4.60 0.07
C ARG A 195 -19.94 -5.77 -0.41
N THR A 196 -19.47 -6.53 -1.39
CA THR A 196 -20.24 -7.63 -1.98
C THR A 196 -20.18 -8.87 -1.11
N THR A 197 -18.98 -9.22 -0.62
CA THR A 197 -18.77 -10.45 0.15
C THR A 197 -18.69 -10.23 1.66
N GLY A 198 -18.49 -8.99 2.11
CA GLY A 198 -18.16 -8.66 3.51
C GLY A 198 -16.75 -9.08 3.90
N SER A 199 -15.89 -9.45 2.93
CA SER A 199 -14.52 -9.89 3.20
C SER A 199 -13.58 -8.72 3.49
N PHE A 200 -12.60 -8.95 4.36
CA PHE A 200 -11.51 -8.00 4.60
C PHE A 200 -10.31 -8.33 3.72
N TRP A 201 -9.70 -7.30 3.14
CA TRP A 201 -8.58 -7.42 2.22
C TRP A 201 -7.39 -6.59 2.67
N SER A 202 -6.19 -7.19 2.65
CA SER A 202 -4.94 -6.45 2.82
C SER A 202 -4.66 -5.64 1.55
N GLN A 203 -4.53 -4.32 1.68
CA GLN A 203 -4.18 -3.45 0.57
C GLN A 203 -2.82 -3.82 -0.02
N LEU A 204 -1.81 -4.01 0.83
CA LEU A 204 -0.43 -4.27 0.42
C LEU A 204 -0.28 -5.61 -0.31
N LEU A 205 -1.01 -6.63 0.12
CA LEU A 205 -0.94 -7.96 -0.47
C LEU A 205 -1.94 -8.19 -1.61
N ALA A 206 -2.87 -7.24 -1.81
CA ALA A 206 -4.03 -7.39 -2.68
C ALA A 206 -4.75 -8.74 -2.46
N ARG A 207 -4.89 -9.14 -1.18
CA ARG A 207 -5.35 -10.47 -0.79
C ARG A 207 -6.43 -10.40 0.28
N ALA A 208 -7.49 -11.19 0.12
CA ALA A 208 -8.49 -11.38 1.15
C ALA A 208 -7.87 -12.11 2.35
N ILE A 209 -7.99 -11.51 3.53
CA ILE A 209 -7.45 -12.03 4.78
C ILE A 209 -8.54 -12.60 5.68
N CYS A 210 -9.79 -12.15 5.53
CA CYS A 210 -10.95 -12.66 6.27
C CYS A 210 -12.20 -12.68 5.38
N GLY A 211 -13.18 -13.51 5.76
CA GLY A 211 -14.49 -13.58 5.12
C GLY A 211 -14.57 -14.60 3.98
N PRO A 212 -15.69 -14.64 3.24
CA PRO A 212 -15.93 -15.65 2.20
C PRO A 212 -14.86 -15.73 1.11
N ALA A 213 -14.22 -14.60 0.78
CA ALA A 213 -13.16 -14.55 -0.24
C ALA A 213 -11.76 -14.90 0.30
N SER A 214 -11.63 -15.28 1.58
CA SER A 214 -10.35 -15.52 2.25
C SER A 214 -9.36 -16.34 1.41
N GLY A 215 -8.20 -15.75 1.14
CA GLY A 215 -7.14 -16.37 0.37
C GLY A 215 -7.04 -15.87 -1.08
N ASP A 216 -8.12 -15.33 -1.62
CA ASP A 216 -8.19 -14.78 -2.98
C ASP A 216 -7.27 -13.58 -3.17
N ARG A 217 -6.88 -13.35 -4.43
CA ARG A 217 -5.97 -12.26 -4.82
C ARG A 217 -6.59 -11.42 -5.92
N LEU A 218 -6.52 -10.11 -5.77
CA LEU A 218 -6.86 -9.18 -6.85
C LEU A 218 -5.75 -9.17 -7.89
N SER A 219 -6.15 -9.01 -9.15
CA SER A 219 -5.20 -8.88 -10.27
C SER A 219 -4.63 -7.46 -10.30
N ILE A 220 -3.33 -7.32 -10.03
CA ILE A 220 -2.64 -6.02 -10.04
C ILE A 220 -2.66 -5.40 -11.44
N VAL A 221 -2.90 -4.10 -11.50
CA VAL A 221 -2.81 -3.29 -12.73
C VAL A 221 -1.50 -2.51 -12.69
N PRO A 222 -0.67 -2.56 -13.75
CA PRO A 222 0.53 -1.73 -13.84
C PRO A 222 0.20 -0.24 -13.71
N THR A 223 1.01 0.46 -12.94
CA THR A 223 0.83 1.89 -12.65
C THR A 223 2.14 2.64 -12.79
N THR A 224 2.03 3.93 -13.03
CA THR A 224 3.14 4.88 -13.04
C THR A 224 2.99 5.82 -11.85
N ILE A 225 4.06 6.03 -11.10
CA ILE A 225 4.12 7.09 -10.09
C ILE A 225 4.97 8.21 -10.66
N ALA A 226 4.36 9.38 -10.85
CA ALA A 226 5.01 10.54 -11.45
C ALA A 226 4.53 11.81 -10.77
N THR A 227 5.21 12.93 -11.05
CA THR A 227 4.63 14.24 -10.79
C THR A 227 3.54 14.56 -11.82
N TRP A 228 2.59 15.42 -11.46
CA TRP A 228 1.52 15.84 -12.36
C TRP A 228 2.07 16.50 -13.64
N GLY A 229 3.13 17.30 -13.53
CA GLY A 229 3.74 17.96 -14.68
C GLY A 229 4.39 16.98 -15.66
N GLU A 230 5.09 15.95 -15.15
CA GLU A 230 5.62 14.85 -15.96
C GLU A 230 4.50 14.08 -16.64
N TRP A 231 3.50 13.65 -15.86
CA TRP A 231 2.36 12.89 -16.36
C TRP A 231 1.61 13.62 -17.48
N ARG A 232 1.31 14.92 -17.32
CA ARG A 232 0.62 15.71 -18.34
C ARG A 232 1.47 15.92 -19.60
N THR A 233 2.79 15.92 -19.45
CA THR A 233 3.71 16.02 -20.60
C THR A 233 3.72 14.73 -21.40
N GLU A 234 3.72 13.58 -20.72
CA GLU A 234 3.69 12.25 -21.35
C GLU A 234 2.30 11.88 -21.91
N HIS A 235 1.24 12.36 -21.25
CA HIS A 235 -0.16 12.07 -21.58
C HIS A 235 -0.99 13.37 -21.74
N PRO A 236 -0.79 14.14 -22.83
CA PRO A 236 -1.45 15.44 -23.02
C PRO A 236 -2.98 15.35 -23.21
N GLY A 237 -3.50 14.18 -23.56
CA GLY A 237 -4.94 13.89 -23.61
C GLY A 237 -5.47 13.13 -22.40
N GLY A 238 -4.60 12.85 -21.41
CA GLY A 238 -4.98 12.13 -20.19
C GLY A 238 -5.87 12.97 -19.29
N GLU A 239 -6.73 12.29 -18.55
CA GLU A 239 -7.62 12.93 -17.56
C GLU A 239 -7.06 12.77 -16.15
N VAL A 240 -7.50 13.64 -15.23
CA VAL A 240 -7.17 13.60 -13.82
C VAL A 240 -8.44 13.60 -12.98
N LEU A 241 -8.42 12.82 -11.90
CA LEU A 241 -9.53 12.76 -10.95
C LEU A 241 -9.82 14.15 -10.37
N LEU A 242 -11.08 14.56 -10.42
CA LEU A 242 -11.59 15.75 -9.75
C LEU A 242 -11.96 15.40 -8.31
N PRO A 243 -11.59 16.20 -7.31
CA PRO A 243 -11.97 15.92 -5.93
C PRO A 243 -13.48 16.16 -5.72
N PRO A 244 -14.07 15.66 -4.63
CA PRO A 244 -15.39 16.11 -4.18
C PRO A 244 -15.48 17.65 -4.11
N PRO A 245 -16.62 18.24 -4.49
CA PRO A 245 -17.90 17.57 -4.72
C PRO A 245 -18.12 17.01 -6.14
N HIS A 246 -17.14 17.09 -7.04
CA HIS A 246 -17.32 16.58 -8.41
C HIS A 246 -17.35 15.04 -8.44
N SER A 247 -16.46 14.42 -7.67
CA SER A 247 -16.50 12.98 -7.42
C SER A 247 -17.40 12.68 -6.23
N GLY A 248 -18.31 11.71 -6.40
CA GLY A 248 -19.23 11.25 -5.36
C GLY A 248 -18.59 10.27 -4.39
N THR A 249 -18.84 10.47 -3.10
CA THR A 249 -18.42 9.59 -2.00
C THR A 249 -19.63 8.91 -1.37
N VAL A 250 -19.41 7.75 -0.74
CA VAL A 250 -20.42 7.13 0.12
C VAL A 250 -20.10 7.51 1.56
N GLU A 251 -20.99 8.30 2.17
CA GLU A 251 -21.00 8.62 3.60
C GLU A 251 -21.85 7.61 4.38
#